data_AF-A0A699SSZ5-F1
#
_entry.id   AF-A0A699SSZ5-F1
#
_cell.length_a   1.000
_cell.length_b   1.000
_cell.length_c   1.000
_cell.angle_alpha   90.00
_cell.angle_beta   90.00
_cell.angle_gamma   90.00
#
_symmetry.space_group_name_H-M   'P 1'
#
loop_
_entity.id
_entity.type
_entity.pdbx_description
1 polymer ?
#
loop_
_entity_poly.entity_id
_entity_poly.type
_entity_poly.pdbx_seq_one_letter_code
_entity_poly.pdbx_strand_id
1 'polypeptide(L)'
;MGNANQNGNGNPVAARAEGNATGYNGNQIRCYNCRGVGHFARNYKTQLLIAQKEEAGIQLQAKEFDLMAVAADLDEIKEVNANCILMANLQQASTSGTQTNKTPVYDSGGSAE
;
A
#
# COMPACT_ATOMS: atom_id res chain seq x y z
N MET A 1 42.36 -76.27 -8.68
CA MET A 1 42.30 -76.22 -10.15
C MET A 1 40.84 -75.97 -10.53
N GLY A 2 40.54 -74.93 -11.31
CA GLY A 2 39.24 -74.81 -12.02
C GLY A 2 38.24 -73.80 -11.48
N ASN A 3 38.43 -72.56 -11.90
CA ASN A 3 37.55 -71.39 -11.87
C ASN A 3 36.32 -71.59 -12.79
N ALA A 4 35.13 -71.14 -12.37
CA ALA A 4 33.95 -71.03 -13.23
C ALA A 4 33.24 -69.68 -13.02
N ASN A 5 33.50 -68.75 -13.94
CA ASN A 5 32.59 -67.65 -14.27
C ASN A 5 31.47 -68.26 -15.12
N GLN A 6 30.20 -67.97 -14.82
CA GLN A 6 29.20 -67.68 -15.87
C GLN A 6 28.22 -66.61 -15.39
N ASN A 7 28.49 -65.41 -15.91
CA ASN A 7 27.57 -64.31 -16.17
C ASN A 7 26.14 -64.79 -16.53
N GLY A 8 25.15 -64.32 -15.78
CA GLY A 8 23.73 -64.46 -16.09
C GLY A 8 23.00 -63.14 -15.89
N ASN A 9 23.16 -62.23 -16.87
CA ASN A 9 22.32 -61.05 -17.06
C ASN A 9 20.84 -61.45 -17.24
N GLY A 10 19.98 -61.07 -16.29
CA GLY A 10 18.54 -61.23 -16.40
C GLY A 10 17.83 -60.17 -15.57
N ASN A 11 17.27 -59.16 -16.22
CA ASN A 11 16.32 -58.23 -15.63
C ASN A 11 14.90 -58.82 -15.74
N PRO A 12 14.13 -58.95 -14.65
CA PRO A 12 12.68 -59.02 -14.73
C PRO A 12 12.05 -57.70 -14.27
N VAL A 13 11.34 -57.10 -15.22
CA VAL A 13 10.47 -55.94 -15.07
C VAL A 13 9.28 -56.23 -14.14
N ALA A 14 9.06 -55.28 -13.21
CA ALA A 14 7.82 -54.81 -12.56
C ALA A 14 6.91 -55.74 -11.72
N ALA A 15 6.74 -55.36 -10.44
CA ALA A 15 5.44 -55.16 -9.82
C ALA A 15 5.55 -54.13 -8.67
N ARG A 16 4.68 -53.11 -8.67
CA ARG A 16 4.58 -52.05 -7.65
C ARG A 16 3.36 -52.30 -6.77
N ALA A 17 3.52 -52.22 -5.44
CA ALA A 17 2.50 -51.85 -4.45
C ALA A 17 3.24 -51.46 -3.16
N GLU A 18 3.47 -50.17 -2.90
CA GLU A 18 2.68 -49.31 -2.01
C GLU A 18 2.63 -49.74 -0.53
N GLY A 19 3.27 -48.92 0.32
CA GLY A 19 3.04 -48.87 1.76
C GLY A 19 4.31 -48.75 2.61
N ASN A 20 4.71 -47.53 2.99
CA ASN A 20 4.83 -47.21 4.42
C ASN A 20 4.97 -45.71 4.68
N ALA A 21 4.16 -45.22 5.61
CA ALA A 21 4.29 -43.89 6.18
C ALA A 21 5.55 -43.79 7.06
N THR A 22 5.94 -42.56 7.36
CA THR A 22 6.87 -42.16 8.44
C THR A 22 8.36 -42.49 8.26
N GLY A 23 9.00 -41.79 7.32
CA GLY A 23 10.46 -41.59 7.27
C GLY A 23 10.88 -40.15 7.54
N TYR A 24 10.24 -39.46 8.50
CA TYR A 24 10.58 -38.09 8.94
C TYR A 24 11.89 -38.02 9.77
N ASN A 25 12.84 -38.93 9.55
CA ASN A 25 14.01 -39.08 10.41
C ASN A 25 15.33 -39.39 9.68
N GLY A 26 15.35 -39.33 8.34
CA GLY A 26 16.59 -39.45 7.55
C GLY A 26 17.18 -38.11 7.09
N ASN A 27 16.36 -37.05 7.04
CA ASN A 27 16.73 -35.79 6.39
C ASN A 27 17.06 -34.66 7.36
N GLN A 28 17.02 -34.89 8.69
CA GLN A 28 17.16 -33.80 9.65
C GLN A 28 18.59 -33.57 10.16
N ILE A 29 19.50 -34.55 10.17
CA ILE A 29 20.85 -34.34 10.70
C ILE A 29 21.87 -35.21 9.95
N ARG A 30 22.36 -34.73 8.80
CA ARG A 30 23.75 -34.87 8.32
C ARG A 30 23.90 -34.47 6.84
N CYS A 31 24.23 -33.21 6.59
CA CYS A 31 24.99 -32.89 5.36
C CYS A 31 26.43 -33.37 5.58
N TYR A 32 26.81 -34.48 4.96
CA TYR A 32 28.20 -34.95 4.93
C TYR A 32 28.85 -34.81 3.54
N ASN A 33 28.17 -34.22 2.54
CA ASN A 33 28.71 -34.03 1.19
C ASN A 33 27.93 -32.98 0.37
N CYS A 34 27.76 -31.76 0.86
CA CYS A 34 27.12 -30.69 0.07
C CYS A 34 28.06 -30.21 -1.07
N ARG A 35 28.16 -30.99 -2.16
CA ARG A 35 28.85 -30.61 -3.42
C ARG A 35 27.88 -29.96 -4.43
N GLY A 36 26.83 -29.30 -3.93
CA GLY A 36 25.76 -28.68 -4.72
C GLY A 36 25.51 -27.25 -4.27
N VAL A 37 26.38 -26.32 -4.70
CA VAL A 37 26.17 -24.89 -4.52
C VAL A 37 25.08 -24.45 -5.50
N GLY A 38 23.81 -24.48 -5.10
CA GLY A 38 22.76 -24.06 -6.04
C GLY A 38 21.34 -23.93 -5.51
N HIS A 39 20.94 -24.74 -4.53
CA HIS A 39 19.53 -24.74 -4.08
C HIS A 39 19.26 -23.82 -2.89
N PHE A 40 20.23 -23.64 -2.00
CA PHE A 40 20.09 -22.76 -0.83
C PHE A 40 20.22 -21.27 -1.20
N ALA A 41 21.26 -20.88 -1.96
CA ALA A 41 21.51 -19.48 -2.33
C ALA A 41 20.40 -18.83 -3.17
N ARG A 42 19.76 -19.61 -4.07
CA ARG A 42 18.70 -19.13 -4.96
C ARG A 42 17.40 -18.82 -4.18
N ASN A 43 17.13 -19.58 -3.12
CA ASN A 43 16.00 -19.33 -2.23
C ASN A 43 16.20 -18.06 -1.39
N TYR A 44 17.39 -17.84 -0.83
CA TYR A 44 17.67 -16.62 -0.06
C TYR A 44 17.56 -15.35 -0.91
N LYS A 45 18.13 -15.35 -2.12
CA LYS A 45 18.04 -14.19 -3.02
C LYS A 45 16.59 -13.88 -3.41
N THR A 46 15.78 -14.91 -3.65
CA THR A 46 14.38 -14.76 -4.03
C THR A 46 13.52 -14.26 -2.87
N GLN A 47 13.71 -14.81 -1.66
CA GLN A 47 13.00 -14.38 -0.46
C GLN A 47 13.34 -12.93 -0.08
N LEU A 48 14.61 -12.52 -0.20
CA LEU A 48 15.01 -11.13 0.03
C LEU A 48 14.32 -10.16 -0.94
N LEU A 49 14.27 -10.51 -2.23
CA LEU A 49 13.58 -9.71 -3.24
C LEU A 49 12.08 -9.59 -2.98
N ILE A 50 11.44 -10.64 -2.44
CA ILE A 50 10.03 -10.62 -2.04
C ILE A 50 9.85 -9.68 -0.85
N ALA A 51 10.66 -9.83 0.20
CA ALA A 51 10.61 -8.99 1.39
C ALA A 51 10.80 -7.49 1.06
N GLN A 52 11.76 -7.16 0.18
CA GLN A 52 11.97 -5.77 -0.26
C GLN A 52 10.78 -5.20 -1.02
N LYS A 53 10.09 -6.00 -1.84
CA LYS A 53 8.88 -5.57 -2.56
C LYS A 53 7.70 -5.39 -1.62
N GLU A 54 7.53 -6.28 -0.65
CA GLU A 54 6.51 -6.15 0.39
C GLU A 54 6.75 -4.91 1.25
N GLU A 55 7.98 -4.67 1.68
CA GLU A 55 8.35 -3.49 2.46
C GLU A 55 8.12 -2.19 1.68
N ALA A 56 8.49 -2.14 0.40
CA ALA A 56 8.20 -1.00 -0.47
C ALA A 56 6.69 -0.80 -0.67
N GLY A 57 5.92 -1.89 -0.77
CA GLY A 57 4.46 -1.85 -0.85
C GLY A 57 3.82 -1.28 0.42
N ILE A 58 4.29 -1.71 1.60
CA ILE A 58 3.82 -1.20 2.89
C ILE A 58 4.14 0.30 3.04
N GLN A 59 5.34 0.73 2.65
CA GLN A 59 5.72 2.15 2.68
C GLN A 59 4.88 3.00 1.73
N LEU A 60 4.56 2.48 0.54
CA LEU A 60 3.71 3.18 -0.41
C LEU A 60 2.30 3.34 0.15
N GLN A 61 1.74 2.27 0.70
CA GLN A 61 0.39 2.28 1.28
C GLN A 61 0.26 3.25 2.47
N ALA A 62 1.30 3.34 3.32
CA ALA A 62 1.35 4.32 4.40
C ALA A 62 1.30 5.77 3.86
N LYS A 63 2.11 6.07 2.83
CA LYS A 63 2.10 7.39 2.19
C LYS A 63 0.77 7.71 1.49
N GLU A 64 0.13 6.73 0.88
CA GLU A 64 -1.20 6.90 0.28
C GLU A 64 -2.27 7.20 1.33
N PHE A 65 -2.20 6.55 2.50
CA PHE A 65 -3.10 6.83 3.62
C PHE A 65 -2.89 8.24 4.18
N ASP A 66 -1.63 8.65 4.40
CA ASP A 66 -1.30 10.01 4.87
C ASP A 66 -1.79 11.07 3.86
N LEU A 67 -1.61 10.83 2.57
CA LEU A 67 -2.07 11.74 1.52
C LEU A 67 -3.60 11.82 1.46
N MET A 68 -4.30 10.71 1.69
CA MET A 68 -5.76 10.68 1.77
C MET A 68 -6.26 11.51 2.97
N ALA A 69 -5.60 11.44 4.12
CA ALA A 69 -5.93 12.27 5.28
C ALA A 69 -5.74 13.77 4.96
N VAL A 70 -4.59 14.14 4.37
CA VAL A 70 -4.33 15.53 3.95
C VAL A 70 -5.35 16.02 2.91
N ALA A 71 -5.79 15.15 1.99
CA ALA A 71 -6.80 15.50 1.01
C ALA A 71 -8.17 15.77 1.64
N ALA A 72 -8.54 15.02 2.68
CA ALA A 72 -9.78 15.25 3.44
C ALA A 72 -9.74 16.60 4.18
N ASP A 73 -8.63 16.89 4.88
CA ASP A 73 -8.45 18.17 5.58
C ASP A 73 -8.51 19.36 4.60
N LEU A 74 -7.95 19.20 3.39
CA LEU A 74 -7.99 20.24 2.35
C LEU A 74 -9.41 20.50 1.83
N ASP A 75 -10.25 19.46 1.76
CA ASP A 75 -11.65 19.60 1.34
C ASP A 75 -12.46 20.40 2.37
N GLU A 76 -12.30 20.09 3.67
CA GLU A 76 -12.92 20.84 4.76
C GLU A 76 -12.50 22.32 4.76
N ILE A 77 -11.20 22.60 4.57
CA ILE A 77 -10.69 23.97 4.49
C ILE A 77 -11.31 24.72 3.30
N LYS A 78 -11.47 24.05 2.14
CA LYS A 78 -12.11 24.67 0.97
C LYS A 78 -13.57 24.99 1.22
N GLU A 79 -14.30 24.11 1.90
CA GLU A 79 -15.70 24.34 2.27
C GLU A 79 -15.82 25.55 3.21
N VAL A 80 -15.01 25.59 4.27
CA VAL A 80 -14.99 26.71 5.23
C VAL A 80 -14.65 28.03 4.52
N ASN A 81 -13.69 28.02 3.58
CA ASN A 81 -13.33 29.19 2.80
C ASN A 81 -14.48 29.66 1.89
N ALA A 82 -15.18 28.74 1.21
CA ALA A 82 -16.34 29.06 0.40
C ALA A 82 -17.47 29.67 1.25
N ASN A 83 -17.72 29.11 2.43
CA ASN A 83 -18.70 29.64 3.39
C ASN A 83 -18.32 31.04 3.86
N CYS A 84 -17.03 31.29 4.15
CA CYS A 84 -16.52 32.60 4.54
C CYS A 84 -16.77 33.66 3.43
N ILE A 85 -16.47 33.33 2.18
CA ILE A 85 -16.71 34.21 1.03
C ILE A 85 -18.21 34.50 0.87
N LEU A 86 -19.07 33.50 1.03
CA LEU A 86 -20.52 33.68 0.95
C LEU A 86 -21.04 34.63 2.04
N MET A 87 -20.58 34.48 3.27
CA MET A 87 -20.95 35.37 4.37
C MET A 87 -20.51 36.81 4.11
N ALA A 88 -19.28 37.00 3.61
CA ALA A 88 -18.78 38.33 3.26
C ALA A 88 -19.64 39.00 2.17
N ASN A 89 -20.02 38.25 1.13
CA ASN A 89 -20.90 38.76 0.06
C ASN A 89 -22.30 39.13 0.59
N LEU A 90 -22.88 38.32 1.47
CA LEU A 90 -24.18 38.60 2.07
C LEU A 90 -24.15 39.83 2.97
N GLN A 91 -23.08 39.99 3.76
CA GLN A 91 -22.88 41.14 4.62
C GLN A 91 -22.66 42.41 3.79
N GLN A 92 -21.86 42.34 2.73
CA GLN A 92 -21.69 43.45 1.77
C GLN A 92 -23.02 43.84 1.12
N ALA A 93 -23.80 42.89 0.61
CA ALA A 93 -25.11 43.16 0.02
C ALA A 93 -26.08 43.84 1.02
N SER A 94 -26.05 43.40 2.29
CA SER A 94 -26.87 43.98 3.36
C SER A 94 -26.44 45.41 3.72
N THR A 95 -25.14 45.69 3.74
CA THR A 95 -24.61 47.05 3.98
C THR A 95 -24.83 47.99 2.79
N SER A 96 -24.77 47.47 1.56
CA SER A 96 -25.05 48.23 0.33
C SER A 96 -26.48 48.75 0.27
N GLY A 97 -27.43 48.13 0.97
CA GLY A 97 -28.83 48.58 1.04
C GLY A 97 -29.09 49.75 2.00
N THR A 98 -28.13 50.13 2.84
CA THR A 98 -28.36 51.14 3.91
C THR A 98 -27.91 52.55 3.53
N GLN A 99 -27.22 52.74 2.41
CA GLN A 99 -26.70 54.06 1.99
C GLN A 99 -27.61 54.85 1.04
N THR A 100 -28.60 54.23 0.39
CA THR A 100 -29.36 54.89 -0.70
C THR A 100 -30.57 55.72 -0.23
N ASN A 101 -30.91 55.71 1.06
CA ASN A 101 -32.04 56.49 1.59
C ASN A 101 -31.64 57.46 2.71
N LYS A 102 -30.51 58.15 2.51
CA LYS A 102 -30.25 59.41 3.22
C LYS A 102 -30.05 60.49 2.18
N THR A 103 -31.15 60.93 1.60
CA THR A 103 -31.25 62.25 0.97
C THR A 103 -30.60 63.26 1.93
N PRO A 104 -29.56 64.02 1.53
CA PRO A 104 -29.14 65.17 2.31
C PRO A 104 -30.29 66.16 2.25
N VAL A 105 -31.14 66.18 3.28
CA VAL A 105 -32.15 67.21 3.44
C VAL A 105 -31.38 68.51 3.71
N TYR A 106 -31.26 69.32 2.67
CA TYR A 106 -30.82 70.70 2.81
C TYR A 106 -32.01 71.46 3.41
N ASP A 107 -31.99 71.71 4.71
CA ASP A 107 -32.88 72.68 5.32
C ASP A 107 -32.09 73.63 6.21
N SER A 108 -31.78 74.79 5.64
CA SER A 108 -31.94 76.07 6.33
C SER A 108 -31.79 77.17 5.29
N GLY A 109 -32.77 77.21 4.39
CA GLY A 109 -33.10 78.45 3.73
C GLY A 109 -33.94 79.29 4.69
N GLY A 110 -33.39 80.43 5.11
CA GLY A 110 -34.18 81.61 5.50
C GLY A 110 -34.76 81.60 6.91
N SER A 111 -33.99 82.13 7.87
CA SER A 111 -34.58 82.99 8.88
C SER A 111 -34.51 84.42 8.35
N ALA A 112 -35.68 84.99 8.05
CA ALA A 112 -35.88 86.32 7.51
C ALA A 112 -35.79 87.42 8.60
N GLU A 113 -35.47 88.63 8.12
CA GLU A 113 -35.44 89.97 8.76
C GLU A 113 -34.41 90.27 9.85
#